data_AF-A0A7Y4YSW8-F1
#
_entry.id   AF-A0A7Y4YSW8-F1
#
_cell.length_a   1.000
_cell.length_b   1.000
_cell.length_c   1.000
_cell.angle_alpha   90.00
_cell.angle_beta   90.00
_cell.angle_gamma   90.00
#
_symmetry.space_group_name_H-M   'P 1'
#
loop_
_entity.id
_entity.type
_entity.pdbx_description
1 polymer ?
#
loop_
_entity_poly.entity_id
_entity_poly.type
_entity_poly.pdbx_seq_one_letter_code
_entity_poly.pdbx_strand_id
1 'polypeptide(L)'
;MQIKMIFLALLLASCSLKPYKMDIHQGNVITAEMREKLKLGMSKQQVRYVLGTPLISDAFHGNRWDYVYRHEQGGKVIEQQGLTLNFLDNSLQSIDDGKQLIQADPIAPKPPLVIATANEPEAMSSPPIMAKSMAVVAPVDSTVDVTEAVQAWADAWSAKDAEQYFASYADSFKPSGMSKSAWQAQREARMSKSKSIAVALSDLKVKLSDDSHASATFVQNYRADSYQDKTRKILQLEKIDEAWLIVSEQLMK
;
A
#
# COMPACT_ATOMS: atom_id res chain seq x y z
N MET A 1 73.03 19.76 39.74
CA MET A 1 72.43 19.98 38.40
C MET A 1 71.45 18.84 38.12
N GLN A 2 70.22 18.91 38.65
CA GLN A 2 69.17 17.89 38.48
C GLN A 2 67.77 18.54 38.36
N ILE A 3 67.62 19.52 37.46
CA ILE A 3 66.31 20.15 37.21
C ILE A 3 66.22 20.52 35.73
N LYS A 4 66.30 19.54 34.82
CA LYS A 4 65.95 19.69 33.39
C LYS A 4 65.55 18.33 32.76
N MET A 5 64.75 17.53 33.44
CA MET A 5 64.15 16.33 32.81
C MET A 5 62.83 15.92 33.47
N ILE A 6 62.03 16.90 33.89
CA ILE A 6 60.66 16.66 34.38
C ILE A 6 59.77 17.77 33.79
N PHE A 7 59.69 17.88 32.47
CA PHE A 7 58.70 18.74 31.80
C PHE A 7 58.30 18.26 30.40
N LEU A 8 58.68 17.03 29.99
CA LEU A 8 58.37 16.50 28.64
C LEU A 8 57.49 15.23 28.66
N ALA A 9 57.01 14.78 29.82
CA ALA A 9 56.23 13.54 29.94
C ALA A 9 54.76 13.76 30.31
N LEU A 10 54.16 14.90 29.93
CA LEU A 10 52.76 15.22 30.30
C LEU A 10 51.89 15.70 29.13
N LEU A 11 52.10 15.17 27.90
CA LEU A 11 51.31 15.58 26.73
C LEU A 11 50.81 14.45 25.80
N LEU A 12 50.85 13.17 26.19
CA LEU A 12 50.44 12.07 25.29
C LEU A 12 49.28 11.19 25.79
N ALA A 13 48.60 11.56 26.87
CA ALA A 13 47.38 10.89 27.30
C ALA A 13 46.11 11.65 26.90
N SER A 14 46.00 12.08 25.63
CA SER A 14 44.70 12.51 25.09
C SER A 14 43.85 11.29 24.76
N CYS A 15 43.01 10.94 25.73
CA CYS A 15 41.70 10.30 25.60
C CYS A 15 41.40 9.45 24.33
N SER A 16 41.47 8.13 24.47
CA SER A 16 40.70 7.17 23.66
C SER A 16 39.39 6.76 24.35
N LEU A 17 38.71 7.70 25.02
CA LEU A 17 37.34 7.47 25.50
C LEU A 17 36.45 7.38 24.27
N LYS A 18 36.20 6.16 23.77
CA LYS A 18 35.10 5.94 22.83
C LYS A 18 33.83 6.40 23.55
N PRO A 19 33.17 7.48 23.09
CA PRO A 19 31.97 7.95 23.77
C PRO A 19 30.96 6.81 23.79
N TYR A 20 30.41 6.50 24.97
CA TYR A 20 29.35 5.52 25.10
C TYR A 20 28.19 5.94 24.21
N LYS A 21 27.94 5.16 23.15
CA LYS A 21 26.80 5.38 22.27
C LYS A 21 25.63 4.64 22.88
N MET A 22 24.66 5.42 23.36
CA MET A 22 23.41 4.89 23.90
C MET A 22 22.68 4.07 22.83
N ASP A 23 21.98 3.04 23.28
CA ASP A 23 21.01 2.31 22.47
C ASP A 23 19.79 3.19 22.21
N ILE A 24 19.32 3.22 20.96
CA ILE A 24 18.28 4.12 20.50
C ILE A 24 17.19 3.29 19.81
N HIS A 25 16.03 3.23 20.44
CA HIS A 25 14.79 2.71 19.85
C HIS A 25 13.92 3.89 19.41
N GLN A 26 13.71 4.05 18.11
CA GLN A 26 12.96 5.16 17.52
C GLN A 26 11.78 4.65 16.70
N GLY A 27 10.60 5.22 16.94
CA GLY A 27 9.42 4.98 16.12
C GLY A 27 8.34 4.10 16.77
N ASN A 28 7.46 3.54 15.95
CA ASN A 28 6.37 2.66 16.38
C ASN A 28 6.79 1.18 16.24
N VAL A 29 7.03 0.48 17.35
CA VAL A 29 7.33 -0.96 17.34
C VAL A 29 6.10 -1.73 16.86
N ILE A 30 6.24 -2.49 15.77
CA ILE A 30 5.17 -3.33 15.24
C ILE A 30 5.57 -4.81 15.35
N THR A 31 4.96 -5.50 16.32
CA THR A 31 5.19 -6.93 16.48
C THR A 31 4.48 -7.74 15.37
N ALA A 32 4.92 -8.98 15.15
CA ALA A 32 4.27 -9.89 14.21
C ALA A 32 2.80 -10.13 14.57
N GLU A 33 2.50 -10.30 15.86
CA GLU A 33 1.13 -10.48 16.36
C GLU A 33 0.22 -9.28 16.08
N MET A 34 0.77 -8.06 16.14
CA MET A 34 0.03 -6.84 15.79
C MET A 34 -0.27 -6.77 14.29
N ARG A 35 0.62 -7.27 13.43
CA ARG A 35 0.40 -7.36 11.98
C ARG A 35 -0.66 -8.39 11.62
N GLU A 36 -0.64 -9.56 12.24
CA GLU A 36 -1.66 -10.60 11.99
C GLU A 36 -3.07 -10.15 12.36
N LYS A 37 -3.17 -9.24 13.33
CA LYS A 37 -4.44 -8.63 13.71
C LYS A 37 -4.93 -7.60 12.69
N LEU A 38 -4.07 -7.08 11.81
CA LEU A 38 -4.50 -6.17 10.74
C LEU A 38 -5.26 -6.94 9.66
N LYS A 39 -6.41 -6.38 9.29
CA LYS A 39 -7.24 -6.92 8.21
C LYS A 39 -7.63 -5.78 7.28
N LEU A 40 -7.64 -6.07 5.98
CA LEU A 40 -8.22 -5.16 5.00
C LEU A 40 -9.69 -4.88 5.37
N GLY A 41 -10.14 -3.66 5.13
CA GLY A 41 -11.46 -3.18 5.53
C GLY A 41 -11.50 -2.49 6.91
N MET A 42 -10.48 -2.65 7.75
CA MET A 42 -10.46 -2.05 9.10
C MET A 42 -10.54 -0.53 9.07
N SER A 43 -11.33 0.07 9.95
CA SER A 43 -11.41 1.52 10.03
C SER A 43 -10.11 2.15 10.57
N LYS A 44 -9.84 3.42 10.29
CA LYS A 44 -8.70 4.16 10.89
C LYS A 44 -8.70 4.02 12.43
N GLN A 45 -9.86 4.05 13.07
CA GLN A 45 -9.97 3.89 14.51
C GLN A 45 -9.61 2.47 14.97
N GLN A 46 -10.07 1.44 14.25
CA GLN A 46 -9.72 0.04 14.54
C GLN A 46 -8.21 -0.19 14.37
N VAL A 47 -7.62 0.34 13.30
CA VAL A 47 -6.16 0.26 13.09
C VAL A 47 -5.40 0.98 14.19
N ARG A 48 -5.86 2.16 14.64
CA ARG A 48 -5.25 2.86 15.80
C ARG A 48 -5.34 2.06 17.08
N TYR A 49 -6.42 1.30 17.27
CA TYR A 49 -6.55 0.45 18.44
C TYR A 49 -5.54 -0.70 18.42
N VAL A 50 -5.24 -1.25 17.23
CA VAL A 50 -4.29 -2.36 17.06
C VAL A 50 -2.83 -1.90 17.07
N LEU A 51 -2.49 -0.82 16.36
CA LEU A 51 -1.10 -0.37 16.15
C LEU A 51 -0.71 0.89 16.92
N GLY A 52 -1.68 1.58 17.52
CA GLY A 52 -1.49 2.93 18.05
C GLY A 52 -1.55 4.01 16.97
N THR A 53 -1.36 5.25 17.41
CA THR A 53 -1.34 6.41 16.52
C THR A 53 0.00 6.49 15.79
N PRO A 54 0.04 6.62 14.45
CA PRO A 54 1.29 6.77 13.73
C PRO A 54 1.98 8.07 14.15
N LEU A 55 3.30 8.03 14.35
CA LEU A 55 4.09 9.23 14.66
C LEU A 55 4.16 10.21 13.48
N ILE A 56 3.90 9.72 12.27
CA ILE A 56 3.86 10.51 11.04
C ILE A 56 2.54 10.21 10.34
N SER A 57 1.61 11.16 10.42
CA SER A 57 0.45 11.25 9.53
C SER A 57 0.68 12.38 8.54
N ASP A 58 0.57 12.12 7.24
CA ASP A 58 0.65 13.16 6.23
C ASP A 58 -0.41 14.25 6.50
N ALA A 59 0.05 15.48 6.74
CA ALA A 59 -0.77 16.63 7.10
C ALA A 59 -1.64 17.16 5.95
N PHE A 60 -1.37 16.73 4.72
CA PHE A 60 -2.05 17.14 3.51
C PHE A 60 -2.95 16.03 2.95
N HIS A 61 -2.69 14.77 3.32
CA HIS A 61 -3.49 13.61 2.93
C HIS A 61 -3.67 12.64 4.11
N GLY A 62 -4.75 12.79 4.87
CA GLY A 62 -5.05 11.93 6.03
C GLY A 62 -5.31 10.45 5.74
N ASN A 63 -5.06 10.00 4.50
CA ASN A 63 -5.37 8.69 3.95
C ASN A 63 -4.16 7.76 3.86
N ARG A 64 -2.96 8.20 4.27
CA ARG A 64 -1.78 7.34 4.37
C ARG A 64 -1.14 7.46 5.73
N TRP A 65 -0.93 6.34 6.40
CA TRP A 65 -0.19 6.26 7.66
C TRP A 65 1.08 5.46 7.47
N ASP A 66 2.19 6.05 7.86
CA ASP A 66 3.49 5.39 7.82
C ASP A 66 3.95 5.10 9.24
N TYR A 67 4.16 3.83 9.53
CA TYR A 67 4.79 3.36 10.76
C TYR A 67 6.22 2.98 10.43
N VAL A 68 7.17 3.70 11.02
CA VAL A 68 8.60 3.43 10.84
C VAL A 68 9.20 3.13 12.20
N TYR A 69 10.00 2.09 12.27
CA TYR A 69 10.78 1.73 13.45
C TYR A 69 12.25 1.54 13.08
N ARG A 70 13.12 2.03 13.96
CA ARG A 70 14.58 2.00 13.82
C ARG A 70 15.20 1.71 15.17
N HIS A 71 16.02 0.67 15.24
CA HIS A 71 16.83 0.32 16.41
C HIS A 71 18.31 0.50 16.05
N GLU A 72 18.99 1.37 16.79
CA GLU A 72 20.42 1.60 16.64
C GLU A 72 21.19 1.24 17.90
N GLN A 73 22.09 0.26 17.80
CA GLN A 73 22.96 -0.15 18.88
C GLN A 73 24.42 0.21 18.55
N GLY A 74 25.07 0.98 19.42
CA GLY A 74 26.45 1.41 19.20
C GLY A 74 26.63 2.33 17.98
N GLY A 75 25.57 3.02 17.55
CA GLY A 75 25.54 3.86 16.35
C GLY A 75 25.51 3.08 15.03
N LYS A 76 25.11 1.81 15.07
CA LYS A 76 24.78 1.01 13.89
C LYS A 76 23.31 0.65 13.93
N VAL A 77 22.63 0.78 12.80
CA VAL A 77 21.23 0.33 12.63
C VAL A 77 21.24 -1.19 12.65
N ILE A 78 20.68 -1.77 13.71
CA ILE A 78 20.61 -3.23 13.87
C ILE A 78 19.22 -3.76 13.52
N GLU A 79 18.18 -2.91 13.54
CA GLU A 79 16.86 -3.26 13.07
C GLU A 79 16.18 -2.04 12.44
N GLN A 80 15.51 -2.26 11.31
CA GLN A 80 14.67 -1.24 10.69
C GLN A 80 13.43 -1.92 10.09
N GLN A 81 12.26 -1.41 10.46
CA GLN A 81 10.97 -1.90 9.99
C GLN A 81 10.16 -0.71 9.44
N GLY A 82 9.42 -0.95 8.37
CA GLY A 82 8.49 0.03 7.80
C GLY A 82 7.17 -0.64 7.46
N LEU A 83 6.07 0.01 7.79
CA LEU A 83 4.72 -0.42 7.44
C LEU A 83 3.93 0.80 6.97
N THR A 84 3.50 0.77 5.71
CA THR A 84 2.66 1.81 5.13
C THR A 84 1.24 1.29 5.00
N LEU A 85 0.31 2.00 5.63
CA LEU A 85 -1.12 1.72 5.59
C LEU A 85 -1.82 2.78 4.77
N ASN A 86 -2.53 2.37 3.73
CA ASN A 86 -3.33 3.27 2.91
C ASN A 86 -4.81 3.07 3.22
N PHE A 87 -5.51 4.18 3.41
CA PHE A 87 -6.91 4.25 3.78
C PHE A 87 -7.72 4.99 2.73
N LEU A 88 -8.94 4.54 2.49
CA LEU A 88 -9.93 5.24 1.69
C LEU A 88 -11.28 5.20 2.42
N ASP A 89 -11.97 6.34 2.49
CA ASP A 89 -13.26 6.47 3.18
C ASP A 89 -13.29 5.83 4.58
N ASN A 90 -12.23 6.13 5.34
CA ASN A 90 -11.98 5.64 6.69
C ASN A 90 -11.63 4.15 6.81
N SER A 91 -11.50 3.39 5.71
CA SER A 91 -11.22 1.94 5.70
C SER A 91 -9.82 1.59 5.16
N LEU A 92 -9.17 0.57 5.72
CA LEU A 92 -7.82 0.11 5.39
C LEU A 92 -7.82 -0.69 4.07
N GLN A 93 -7.13 -0.18 3.06
CA GLN A 93 -7.15 -0.73 1.69
C GLN A 93 -5.85 -1.42 1.29
N SER A 94 -4.70 -0.98 1.83
CA SER A 94 -3.41 -1.61 1.56
C SER A 94 -2.54 -1.64 2.80
N ILE A 95 -1.76 -2.71 2.91
CA ILE A 95 -0.74 -2.93 3.91
C ILE A 95 0.56 -3.22 3.15
N ASP A 96 1.48 -2.25 3.14
CA ASP A 96 2.79 -2.38 2.50
C ASP A 96 3.87 -2.51 3.57
N ASP A 97 4.47 -3.70 3.69
CA ASP A 97 5.69 -3.89 4.48
C ASP A 97 6.86 -3.28 3.70
N GLY A 98 7.29 -2.09 4.12
CA GLY A 98 8.48 -1.43 3.58
C GLY A 98 9.72 -2.30 3.80
N LYS A 99 10.76 -2.11 2.97
CA LYS A 99 12.01 -2.91 3.01
C LYS A 99 12.53 -3.10 4.45
N GLN A 100 12.37 -4.30 4.99
CA GLN A 100 12.96 -4.71 6.26
C GLN A 100 14.44 -4.98 6.04
N LEU A 101 15.31 -4.16 6.64
CA LEU A 101 16.72 -4.17 6.28
C LEU A 101 17.63 -5.04 7.13
N ILE A 102 17.23 -5.54 8.31
CA ILE A 102 18.00 -6.56 9.05
C ILE A 102 17.03 -7.33 9.97
N GLN A 103 17.11 -8.67 9.97
CA GLN A 103 16.45 -9.55 10.94
C GLN A 103 17.41 -9.77 12.11
N ALA A 104 17.02 -9.34 13.31
CA ALA A 104 17.61 -9.84 14.55
C ALA A 104 16.75 -10.99 15.08
N ASP A 105 17.38 -11.98 15.72
CA ASP A 105 16.71 -13.11 16.37
C ASP A 105 15.54 -12.66 17.26
N PRO A 106 14.52 -13.52 17.49
CA PRO A 106 13.31 -13.15 18.20
C PRO A 106 13.67 -12.59 19.58
N ILE A 107 13.45 -11.29 19.79
CA ILE A 107 13.39 -10.74 21.13
C ILE A 107 12.21 -11.43 21.80
N ALA A 108 12.52 -12.34 22.73
CA ALA A 108 11.54 -13.04 23.53
C ALA A 108 10.51 -12.04 24.08
N PRO A 109 9.20 -12.33 23.97
CA PRO A 109 8.18 -11.42 24.45
C PRO A 109 8.35 -11.23 25.96
N LYS A 110 8.70 -10.03 26.39
CA LYS A 110 8.48 -9.62 27.77
C LYS A 110 6.96 -9.56 27.96
N PRO A 111 6.40 -10.28 28.95
CA PRO A 111 4.95 -10.42 29.06
C PRO A 111 4.27 -9.05 29.18
N PRO A 112 3.22 -8.76 28.40
CA PRO A 112 2.39 -7.60 28.67
C PRO A 112 1.74 -7.77 30.04
N LEU A 113 1.95 -6.75 30.89
CA LEU A 113 1.24 -6.57 32.15
C LEU A 113 -0.26 -6.61 31.86
N VAL A 114 -0.90 -7.64 32.42
CA VAL A 114 -2.34 -7.86 32.44
C VAL A 114 -3.01 -6.66 33.11
N ILE A 115 -3.89 -5.98 32.38
CA ILE A 115 -5.05 -5.33 33.00
C ILE A 115 -6.28 -5.98 32.36
N ALA A 116 -6.81 -6.95 33.08
CA ALA A 116 -8.08 -7.59 32.83
C ALA A 116 -9.20 -6.74 33.46
N THR A 117 -10.19 -6.38 32.66
CA THR A 117 -11.62 -6.43 33.03
C THR A 117 -12.39 -6.52 31.71
N ALA A 118 -12.68 -7.74 31.22
CA ALA A 118 -13.89 -8.49 31.54
C ALA A 118 -15.18 -7.71 31.24
N ASN A 119 -15.77 -7.99 30.08
CA ASN A 119 -17.20 -8.25 29.91
C ASN A 119 -17.41 -8.94 28.56
N GLU A 120 -17.45 -10.27 28.62
CA GLU A 120 -18.14 -11.12 27.66
C GLU A 120 -19.36 -11.71 28.41
N PRO A 121 -20.50 -11.84 27.73
CA PRO A 121 -21.29 -13.04 27.90
C PRO A 121 -21.52 -13.73 26.55
N GLU A 122 -20.78 -14.82 26.39
CA GLU A 122 -21.22 -16.17 26.06
C GLU A 122 -22.29 -16.35 24.96
N ALA A 123 -21.78 -16.86 23.83
CA ALA A 123 -22.07 -18.18 23.27
C ALA A 123 -23.54 -18.62 23.02
N MET A 124 -23.81 -18.98 21.77
CA MET A 124 -24.54 -20.15 21.25
C MET A 124 -24.98 -19.78 19.81
N SER A 125 -24.74 -20.51 18.73
CA SER A 125 -24.33 -21.89 18.54
C SER A 125 -23.93 -22.05 17.06
N SER A 126 -23.02 -22.95 16.75
CA SER A 126 -23.02 -23.63 15.46
C SER A 126 -23.25 -25.11 15.73
N PRO A 127 -24.16 -25.77 15.01
CA PRO A 127 -23.93 -27.15 14.62
C PRO A 127 -23.92 -27.35 13.09
N PRO A 128 -23.42 -28.52 12.61
CA PRO A 128 -22.79 -28.67 11.30
C PRO A 128 -23.67 -29.29 10.21
N ILE A 129 -23.30 -29.00 8.95
CA ILE A 129 -23.48 -29.76 7.69
C ILE A 129 -24.92 -30.12 7.21
N MET A 130 -25.21 -29.67 5.97
CA MET A 130 -26.22 -30.13 4.99
C MET A 130 -27.71 -29.81 5.24
N ALA A 131 -28.16 -28.69 4.64
CA ALA A 131 -29.46 -28.61 3.97
C ALA A 131 -29.31 -27.79 2.67
N LYS A 132 -29.57 -28.43 1.54
CA LYS A 132 -29.58 -27.84 0.20
C LYS A 132 -30.88 -27.03 0.04
N SER A 133 -30.80 -25.73 -0.26
CA SER A 133 -31.64 -25.03 -1.28
C SER A 133 -31.72 -23.49 -1.08
N MET A 134 -31.00 -22.79 -1.96
CA MET A 134 -31.31 -21.53 -2.68
C MET A 134 -31.38 -20.14 -1.99
N ALA A 135 -30.79 -19.17 -2.71
CA ALA A 135 -30.66 -17.70 -2.54
C ALA A 135 -29.49 -17.27 -1.62
N VAL A 136 -28.39 -16.67 -2.12
CA VAL A 136 -28.31 -15.53 -3.05
C VAL A 136 -27.27 -15.78 -4.14
N VAL A 137 -27.72 -15.69 -5.38
CA VAL A 137 -26.88 -15.44 -6.56
C VAL A 137 -26.78 -13.92 -6.68
N ALA A 138 -25.62 -13.35 -6.38
CA ALA A 138 -25.22 -12.00 -6.77
C ALA A 138 -23.88 -12.14 -7.53
N PRO A 139 -23.74 -11.54 -8.73
CA PRO A 139 -23.84 -12.36 -9.92
C PRO A 139 -22.50 -12.53 -10.63
N VAL A 140 -22.36 -13.67 -11.30
CA VAL A 140 -21.32 -13.95 -12.29
C VAL A 140 -21.29 -12.93 -13.44
N ASP A 141 -22.38 -12.18 -13.68
CA ASP A 141 -22.47 -11.09 -14.67
C ASP A 141 -21.56 -9.89 -14.33
N SER A 142 -21.57 -9.40 -13.09
CA SER A 142 -20.85 -8.16 -12.76
C SER A 142 -19.34 -8.29 -12.94
N THR A 143 -18.76 -9.49 -12.75
CA THR A 143 -17.34 -9.72 -13.06
C THR A 143 -17.04 -9.75 -14.55
N VAL A 144 -18.01 -10.21 -15.36
CA VAL A 144 -17.93 -10.21 -16.82
C VAL A 144 -18.01 -8.77 -17.31
N ASP A 145 -18.99 -7.99 -16.84
CA ASP A 145 -19.15 -6.58 -17.20
C ASP A 145 -17.90 -5.73 -16.91
N VAL A 146 -17.29 -5.92 -15.72
CA VAL A 146 -16.03 -5.24 -15.37
C VAL A 146 -14.90 -5.69 -16.29
N THR A 147 -14.83 -6.98 -16.61
CA THR A 147 -13.81 -7.51 -17.53
C THR A 147 -13.98 -6.90 -18.92
N GLU A 148 -15.21 -6.82 -19.42
CA GLU A 148 -15.54 -6.21 -20.71
C GLU A 148 -15.23 -4.72 -20.73
N ALA A 149 -15.55 -3.98 -19.66
CA ALA A 149 -15.22 -2.56 -19.55
C ALA A 149 -13.69 -2.32 -19.59
N VAL A 150 -12.91 -3.12 -18.86
CA VAL A 150 -11.45 -3.02 -18.86
C VAL A 150 -10.86 -3.43 -20.22
N GLN A 151 -11.44 -4.42 -20.90
CA GLN A 151 -11.04 -4.81 -22.24
C GLN A 151 -11.37 -3.72 -23.27
N ALA A 152 -12.57 -3.14 -23.23
CA ALA A 152 -12.99 -2.04 -24.09
C ALA A 152 -12.08 -0.82 -23.94
N TRP A 153 -11.65 -0.50 -22.71
CA TRP A 153 -10.64 0.53 -22.45
C TRP A 153 -9.30 0.23 -23.16
N ALA A 154 -8.82 -1.01 -23.11
CA ALA A 154 -7.58 -1.41 -23.77
C ALA A 154 -7.70 -1.40 -25.29
N ASP A 155 -8.87 -1.78 -25.81
CA ASP A 155 -9.17 -1.79 -27.24
C ASP A 155 -9.28 -0.36 -27.79
N ALA A 156 -9.98 0.54 -27.09
CA ALA A 156 -10.07 1.96 -27.44
C ALA A 156 -8.67 2.61 -27.45
N TRP A 157 -7.82 2.30 -26.46
CA TRP A 157 -6.44 2.78 -26.46
C TRP A 157 -5.64 2.22 -27.65
N SER A 158 -5.76 0.93 -27.94
CA SER A 158 -5.07 0.31 -29.09
C SER A 158 -5.53 0.91 -30.43
N ALA A 159 -6.82 1.21 -30.56
CA ALA A 159 -7.41 1.89 -31.71
C ALA A 159 -7.06 3.37 -31.80
N LYS A 160 -6.42 3.95 -30.76
CA LYS A 160 -6.20 5.39 -30.59
C LYS A 160 -7.50 6.20 -30.62
N ASP A 161 -8.60 5.58 -30.19
CA ASP A 161 -9.90 6.23 -30.06
C ASP A 161 -9.93 6.98 -28.72
N ALA A 162 -9.58 8.27 -28.77
CA ALA A 162 -9.51 9.11 -27.58
C ALA A 162 -10.88 9.29 -26.91
N GLU A 163 -11.95 9.38 -27.69
CA GLU A 163 -13.31 9.57 -27.19
C GLU A 163 -13.74 8.36 -26.35
N GLN A 164 -13.67 7.15 -26.93
CA GLN A 164 -14.03 5.92 -26.23
C GLN A 164 -13.07 5.59 -25.08
N TYR A 165 -11.77 5.92 -25.24
CA TYR A 165 -10.79 5.75 -24.17
C TYR A 165 -11.14 6.61 -22.95
N PHE A 166 -11.44 7.90 -23.15
CA PHE A 166 -11.80 8.77 -22.03
C PHE A 166 -13.21 8.51 -21.48
N ALA A 167 -14.13 7.99 -22.29
CA ALA A 167 -15.43 7.52 -21.83
C ALA A 167 -15.33 6.36 -20.83
N SER A 168 -14.21 5.63 -20.82
CA SER A 168 -13.94 4.58 -19.81
C SER A 168 -13.63 5.15 -18.41
N TYR A 169 -13.47 6.47 -18.27
CA TYR A 169 -13.11 7.11 -17.00
C TYR A 169 -14.28 7.91 -16.44
N ALA A 170 -14.51 7.78 -15.14
CA ALA A 170 -15.55 8.52 -14.43
C ALA A 170 -15.25 10.04 -14.40
N ASP A 171 -16.27 10.84 -14.17
CA ASP A 171 -16.10 12.28 -13.91
C ASP A 171 -15.31 12.55 -12.63
N SER A 172 -15.45 11.68 -11.63
CA SER A 172 -14.69 11.70 -10.37
C SER A 172 -13.23 11.27 -10.51
N PHE A 173 -12.78 10.82 -11.69
CA PHE A 173 -11.42 10.33 -11.90
C PHE A 173 -10.37 11.39 -11.59
N LYS A 174 -9.40 11.02 -10.73
CA LYS A 174 -8.28 11.89 -10.33
C LYS A 174 -6.94 11.30 -10.78
N PRO A 175 -6.32 11.83 -11.84
CA PRO A 175 -4.99 11.41 -12.23
C PRO A 175 -3.96 11.87 -11.19
N SER A 176 -2.89 11.09 -11.04
CA SER A 176 -1.81 11.42 -10.11
C SER A 176 -0.98 12.61 -10.61
N GLY A 177 -0.79 13.62 -9.76
CA GLY A 177 0.19 14.69 -9.97
C GLY A 177 -0.19 15.77 -11.00
N MET A 178 -1.42 15.76 -11.54
CA MET A 178 -1.92 16.81 -12.45
C MET A 178 -3.44 16.88 -12.51
N SER A 179 -3.99 17.88 -13.20
CA SER A 179 -5.43 17.99 -13.43
C SER A 179 -5.92 16.98 -14.48
N LYS A 180 -7.22 16.63 -14.44
CA LYS A 180 -7.86 15.74 -15.43
C LYS A 180 -7.65 16.25 -16.86
N SER A 181 -7.86 17.53 -17.10
CA SER A 181 -7.65 18.15 -18.43
C SER A 181 -6.19 18.08 -18.91
N ALA A 182 -5.20 18.37 -18.04
CA ALA A 182 -3.79 18.26 -18.41
C ALA A 182 -3.39 16.81 -18.70
N TRP A 183 -3.96 15.86 -17.95
CA TRP A 183 -3.76 14.43 -18.17
C TRP A 183 -4.37 13.95 -19.50
N GLN A 184 -5.58 14.39 -19.85
CA GLN A 184 -6.22 14.07 -21.14
C GLN A 184 -5.37 14.57 -22.30
N ALA A 185 -5.00 15.86 -22.27
CA ALA A 185 -4.14 16.45 -23.31
C ALA A 185 -2.80 15.71 -23.45
N GLN A 186 -2.18 15.30 -22.33
CA GLN A 186 -0.95 14.53 -22.38
C GLN A 186 -1.17 13.13 -23.00
N ARG A 187 -2.25 12.44 -22.63
CA ARG A 187 -2.58 11.11 -23.17
C ARG A 187 -2.88 11.17 -24.66
N GLU A 188 -3.68 12.12 -25.11
CA GLU A 188 -3.97 12.36 -26.53
C GLU A 188 -2.69 12.65 -27.33
N ALA A 189 -1.83 13.53 -26.82
CA ALA A 189 -0.55 13.84 -27.48
C ALA A 189 0.34 12.59 -27.61
N ARG A 190 0.33 11.69 -26.62
CA ARG A 190 1.09 10.42 -26.68
C ARG A 190 0.46 9.43 -27.65
N MET A 191 -0.87 9.33 -27.67
CA MET A 191 -1.59 8.44 -28.58
C MET A 191 -1.39 8.88 -30.04
N SER A 192 -1.57 10.17 -30.32
CA SER A 192 -1.43 10.76 -31.66
C SER A 192 -0.01 10.62 -32.23
N LYS A 193 1.02 10.73 -31.40
CA LYS A 193 2.43 10.64 -31.81
C LYS A 193 2.84 9.28 -32.37
N SER A 194 2.21 8.19 -31.92
CA SER A 194 2.56 6.84 -32.38
C SER A 194 1.75 6.48 -33.63
N LYS A 195 2.35 5.82 -34.62
CA LYS A 195 1.62 5.34 -35.82
C LYS A 195 0.71 4.17 -35.47
N SER A 196 1.19 3.27 -34.61
CA SER A 196 0.47 2.11 -34.11
C SER A 196 0.59 1.99 -32.59
N ILE A 197 -0.48 1.52 -31.94
CA ILE A 197 -0.52 1.20 -30.51
C ILE A 197 -1.19 -0.15 -30.35
N ALA A 198 -0.64 -1.00 -29.49
CA ALA A 198 -1.26 -2.24 -29.06
C ALA A 198 -1.13 -2.34 -27.54
N VAL A 199 -2.26 -2.56 -26.87
CA VAL A 199 -2.37 -2.73 -25.43
C VAL A 199 -2.99 -4.09 -25.17
N ALA A 200 -2.18 -5.06 -24.78
CA ALA A 200 -2.66 -6.39 -24.45
C ALA A 200 -2.70 -6.59 -22.92
N LEU A 201 -3.85 -7.05 -22.43
CA LEU A 201 -4.05 -7.37 -21.02
C LEU A 201 -3.70 -8.85 -20.78
N SER A 202 -2.94 -9.09 -19.72
CA SER A 202 -2.59 -10.44 -19.25
C SER A 202 -2.76 -10.52 -17.75
N ASP A 203 -2.98 -11.73 -17.22
CA ASP A 203 -3.22 -11.96 -15.79
C ASP A 203 -4.33 -11.07 -15.21
N LEU A 204 -5.38 -10.77 -15.99
CA LEU A 204 -6.49 -9.96 -15.54
C LEU A 204 -7.27 -10.69 -14.45
N LYS A 205 -7.35 -10.04 -13.29
CA LYS A 205 -8.06 -10.51 -12.11
C LYS A 205 -9.00 -9.41 -11.64
N VAL A 206 -10.28 -9.72 -11.63
CA VAL A 206 -11.32 -8.84 -11.13
C VAL A 206 -11.74 -9.28 -9.73
N LYS A 207 -11.93 -8.31 -8.84
CA LYS A 207 -12.54 -8.49 -7.52
C LYS A 207 -13.65 -7.46 -7.35
N LEU A 208 -14.87 -7.94 -7.11
CA LEU A 208 -15.98 -7.09 -6.69
C LEU A 208 -15.82 -6.81 -5.19
N SER A 209 -15.93 -5.54 -4.82
CA SER A 209 -16.01 -5.12 -3.41
C SER A 209 -17.47 -5.14 -2.94
N ASP A 210 -18.38 -4.73 -3.82
CA ASP A 210 -19.84 -4.74 -3.66
C ASP A 210 -20.50 -4.69 -5.06
N ASP A 211 -21.81 -4.41 -5.12
CA ASP A 211 -22.58 -4.38 -6.37
C ASP A 211 -22.23 -3.20 -7.30
N SER A 212 -21.55 -2.18 -6.80
CA SER A 212 -21.19 -0.96 -7.55
C SER A 212 -19.70 -0.64 -7.54
N HIS A 213 -18.85 -1.41 -6.87
CA HIS A 213 -17.41 -1.18 -6.80
C HIS A 213 -16.61 -2.43 -7.13
N ALA A 214 -15.57 -2.26 -7.95
CA ALA A 214 -14.69 -3.34 -8.37
C ALA A 214 -13.24 -2.89 -8.46
N SER A 215 -12.34 -3.85 -8.36
CA SER A 215 -10.90 -3.69 -8.57
C SER A 215 -10.44 -4.67 -9.65
N ALA A 216 -9.73 -4.17 -10.65
CA ALA A 216 -9.13 -4.97 -11.71
C ALA A 216 -7.60 -4.87 -11.65
N THR A 217 -6.93 -5.98 -11.35
CA THR A 217 -5.47 -6.09 -11.40
C THR A 217 -5.06 -6.84 -12.65
N PHE A 218 -4.11 -6.32 -13.41
CA PHE A 218 -3.60 -6.97 -14.60
C PHE A 218 -2.18 -6.54 -14.93
N VAL A 219 -1.59 -7.25 -15.89
CA VAL A 219 -0.33 -6.90 -16.53
C VAL A 219 -0.64 -6.34 -17.90
N GLN A 220 -0.33 -5.07 -18.10
CA GLN A 220 -0.40 -4.37 -19.38
C GLN A 220 0.88 -4.62 -20.16
N ASN A 221 0.74 -5.21 -21.35
CA ASN A 221 1.81 -5.30 -22.34
C ASN A 221 1.54 -4.23 -23.40
N TYR A 222 2.31 -3.15 -23.33
CA TYR A 222 2.22 -2.03 -24.26
C TYR A 222 3.22 -2.21 -25.38
N ARG A 223 2.78 -1.96 -26.62
CA ARG A 223 3.66 -1.87 -27.78
C ARG A 223 3.23 -0.70 -28.67
N ALA A 224 4.20 0.06 -29.12
CA ALA A 224 4.10 1.06 -30.16
C ALA A 224 5.30 0.93 -31.11
N ASP A 225 5.28 1.68 -32.21
CA ASP A 225 6.24 1.61 -33.34
C ASP A 225 7.64 1.08 -32.98
N SER A 226 8.36 1.77 -32.10
CA SER A 226 9.71 1.41 -31.64
C SER A 226 9.84 1.30 -30.12
N TYR A 227 8.73 1.21 -29.39
CA TYR A 227 8.71 1.19 -27.93
C TYR A 227 7.81 0.09 -27.42
N GLN A 228 8.28 -0.66 -26.42
CA GLN A 228 7.48 -1.66 -25.72
C GLN A 228 7.71 -1.53 -24.23
N ASP A 229 6.66 -1.83 -23.47
CA ASP A 229 6.70 -1.76 -22.02
C ASP A 229 5.76 -2.81 -21.42
N LYS A 230 6.08 -3.24 -20.20
CA LYS A 230 5.26 -4.19 -19.47
C LYS A 230 5.09 -3.68 -18.04
N THR A 231 3.86 -3.34 -17.69
CA THR A 231 3.54 -2.74 -16.40
C THR A 231 2.44 -3.52 -15.69
N ARG A 232 2.53 -3.64 -14.37
CA ARG A 232 1.44 -4.18 -13.56
C ARG A 232 0.57 -3.02 -13.09
N LYS A 233 -0.73 -3.12 -13.32
CA LYS A 233 -1.71 -2.08 -12.99
C LYS A 233 -2.80 -2.59 -12.08
N ILE A 234 -3.37 -1.64 -11.36
CA ILE A 234 -4.65 -1.77 -10.66
C ILE A 234 -5.56 -0.62 -11.10
N LEU A 235 -6.77 -0.98 -11.52
CA LEU A 235 -7.87 -0.05 -11.77
C LEU A 235 -8.91 -0.22 -10.67
N GLN A 236 -9.38 0.88 -10.12
CA GLN A 236 -10.61 0.89 -9.32
C GLN A 236 -11.74 1.38 -10.22
N LEU A 237 -12.85 0.65 -10.19
CA LEU A 237 -14.03 0.92 -11.00
C LEU A 237 -15.25 1.12 -10.11
N GLU A 238 -16.12 2.01 -10.54
CA GLU A 238 -17.42 2.30 -9.95
C GLU A 238 -18.50 2.13 -11.02
N LYS A 239 -19.62 1.50 -10.69
CA LYS A 239 -20.77 1.36 -11.57
C LYS A 239 -21.62 2.64 -11.49
N ILE A 240 -21.63 3.43 -12.56
CA ILE A 240 -22.33 4.70 -12.69
C ILE A 240 -23.24 4.61 -13.92
N ASP A 241 -24.55 4.84 -13.74
CA ASP A 241 -25.56 4.74 -14.80
C ASP A 241 -25.48 3.42 -15.60
N GLU A 242 -25.37 2.30 -14.87
CA GLU A 242 -25.17 0.94 -15.41
C GLU A 242 -23.83 0.66 -16.13
N ALA A 243 -22.93 1.65 -16.24
CA ALA A 243 -21.60 1.48 -16.84
C ALA A 243 -20.50 1.39 -15.77
N TRP A 244 -19.56 0.46 -15.94
CA TRP A 244 -18.36 0.38 -15.09
C TRP A 244 -17.31 1.38 -15.56
N LEU A 245 -17.05 2.41 -14.75
CA LEU A 245 -16.14 3.50 -15.07
C LEU A 245 -14.92 3.51 -14.15
N ILE A 246 -13.75 3.82 -14.72
CA ILE A 246 -12.49 3.89 -13.98
C ILE A 246 -12.45 5.17 -13.15
N VAL A 247 -12.37 5.01 -11.83
CA VAL A 247 -12.24 6.12 -10.86
C VAL A 247 -10.79 6.32 -10.40
N SER A 248 -9.94 5.29 -10.54
CA SER A 248 -8.51 5.36 -10.22
C SER A 248 -7.68 4.41 -11.08
N GLU A 249 -6.50 4.86 -11.51
CA GLU A 249 -5.50 4.08 -12.23
C GLU A 249 -4.15 4.18 -11.51
N GLN A 250 -3.58 3.04 -11.08
CA GLN A 250 -2.30 3.00 -10.38
C GLN A 250 -1.38 1.90 -10.90
N LEU A 251 -0.07 2.16 -10.82
CA LEU A 251 0.98 1.17 -11.07
C LEU A 251 1.29 0.41 -9.79
N MET A 252 1.40 -0.92 -9.89
CA MET A 252 1.94 -1.75 -8.81
C MET A 252 3.47 -1.78 -8.93
N LYS A 253 4.16 -1.36 -7.87
CA LYS A 253 5.63 -1.36 -7.79
C LYS A 253 6.16 -2.67 -7.23
#